data_AF-A0AAJ4AXC7-F1
#
_entry.id   AF-A0AAJ4AXC7-F1
#
_cell.length_a   1.000
_cell.length_b   1.000
_cell.length_c   1.000
_cell.angle_alpha   90.00
_cell.angle_beta   90.00
_cell.angle_gamma   90.00
#
_symmetry.space_group_name_H-M   'P 1'
#
loop_
_entity.id
_entity.type
_entity.pdbx_description
1 polymer ?
#
loop_
_entity_poly.entity_id
_entity_poly.type
_entity_poly.pdbx_seq_one_letter_code
_entity_poly.pdbx_strand_id
1 'polypeptide(L)'
;MTVVNAEALREVEIKAKQALEAQSISDAVPRHETDMVDGLILNRAMTRFGHRFYREFVAAYRDINGETDHAGLTIEEKATARSGSIITIYNNRRKVFITAVSPASRNIDEQAAAAASRINYILKQNKKQASWTQFLNPDLAADEF
;
A
#
# COMPACT_ATOMS: atom_id res chain seq x y z
N MET A 1 48.62 -11.92 -10.91
CA MET A 1 47.61 -11.59 -11.94
C MET A 1 46.43 -12.53 -11.73
N THR A 2 45.43 -12.09 -10.97
CA THR A 2 44.31 -12.94 -10.53
C THR A 2 43.33 -13.11 -11.68
N VAL A 3 43.20 -14.33 -12.19
CA VAL A 3 42.28 -14.66 -13.28
C VAL A 3 40.87 -14.64 -12.71
N VAL A 4 40.08 -13.64 -13.10
CA VAL A 4 38.69 -13.53 -12.68
C VAL A 4 37.90 -14.64 -13.38
N ASN A 5 37.31 -15.55 -12.59
CA ASN A 5 36.58 -16.70 -13.10
C ASN A 5 35.28 -16.24 -13.80
N ALA A 6 35.14 -16.57 -15.09
CA ALA A 6 34.01 -16.15 -15.93
C ALA A 6 32.66 -16.73 -15.45
N GLU A 7 32.66 -17.88 -14.77
CA GLU A 7 31.46 -18.48 -14.20
C GLU A 7 30.92 -17.69 -13.02
N ALA A 8 31.81 -17.17 -12.16
CA ALA A 8 31.43 -16.35 -11.02
C ALA A 8 30.78 -15.02 -11.46
N LEU A 9 31.22 -14.45 -12.60
CA LEU A 9 30.61 -13.24 -13.16
C LEU A 9 29.20 -13.51 -13.69
N ARG A 10 28.96 -14.67 -14.32
CA ARG A 10 27.62 -15.07 -14.78
C ARG A 10 26.66 -15.33 -13.62
N GLU A 11 27.11 -15.95 -12.54
CA GLU A 11 26.27 -16.17 -11.36
C GLU A 11 25.86 -14.87 -10.67
N VAL A 12 26.78 -13.89 -10.59
CA VAL A 12 26.48 -12.55 -10.07
C VAL A 12 25.48 -11.83 -10.97
N GLU A 13 25.63 -11.94 -12.29
CA GLU A 13 24.72 -11.32 -13.25
C GLU A 13 23.31 -11.94 -13.20
N ILE A 14 23.21 -13.27 -13.06
CA ILE A 14 21.93 -13.98 -12.91
C ILE A 14 21.26 -13.59 -11.59
N LYS A 15 22.00 -13.55 -10.48
CA LYS A 15 21.46 -13.10 -9.19
C LYS A 15 21.04 -11.62 -9.22
N ALA A 16 21.79 -10.76 -9.91
CA ALA A 16 21.44 -9.36 -10.08
C ALA A 16 20.17 -9.19 -10.93
N LYS A 17 20.00 -9.97 -12.01
CA LYS A 17 18.77 -9.98 -12.81
C LYS A 17 17.57 -10.53 -12.02
N GLN A 18 17.75 -11.62 -11.27
CA GLN A 18 16.69 -12.18 -10.42
C GLN A 18 16.30 -11.23 -9.28
N ALA A 19 17.27 -10.52 -8.70
CA ALA A 19 16.99 -9.49 -7.70
C ALA A 19 16.28 -8.27 -8.32
N LEU A 20 16.60 -7.90 -9.56
CA LEU A 20 15.91 -6.85 -10.31
C LEU A 20 14.48 -7.26 -10.69
N GLU A 21 14.27 -8.52 -11.09
CA GLU A 21 12.94 -9.10 -11.38
C GLU A 21 12.10 -9.22 -10.10
N ALA A 22 12.69 -9.62 -8.97
CA ALA A 22 12.02 -9.65 -7.68
C ALA A 22 11.73 -8.24 -7.12
N GLN A 23 12.52 -7.23 -7.52
CA GLN A 23 12.25 -5.82 -7.27
C GLN A 23 11.32 -5.18 -8.31
N SER A 24 10.91 -5.93 -9.33
CA SER A 24 9.93 -5.48 -10.33
C SER A 24 8.54 -5.48 -9.69
N ILE A 25 8.34 -4.45 -8.86
CA ILE A 25 7.09 -3.68 -8.76
C ILE A 25 6.31 -3.82 -10.06
N SER A 26 5.04 -4.24 -10.00
CA SER A 26 4.25 -4.60 -11.18
C SER A 26 4.11 -3.44 -12.17
N ASP A 27 5.04 -3.33 -13.12
CA ASP A 27 4.96 -2.51 -14.33
C ASP A 27 4.36 -3.32 -15.48
N ALA A 28 3.49 -4.29 -15.18
CA ALA A 28 2.68 -4.91 -16.21
C ALA A 28 1.82 -3.81 -16.82
N VAL A 29 1.96 -3.57 -18.13
CA VAL A 29 1.15 -2.58 -18.85
C VAL A 29 -0.32 -2.87 -18.53
N PRO A 30 -1.03 -1.93 -17.88
CA PRO A 30 -2.41 -2.15 -17.48
C PRO A 30 -3.27 -2.43 -18.72
N ARG A 31 -4.16 -3.41 -18.64
CA ARG A 31 -4.99 -3.81 -19.79
C ARG A 31 -6.17 -2.85 -19.96
N HIS A 32 -6.64 -2.28 -18.85
CA HIS A 32 -7.70 -1.29 -18.80
C HIS A 32 -7.27 -0.06 -18.00
N GLU A 33 -7.85 1.11 -18.29
CA GLU A 33 -7.57 2.35 -17.55
C GLU A 33 -7.93 2.23 -16.06
N THR A 34 -8.92 1.40 -15.71
CA THR A 34 -9.31 1.09 -14.33
C THR A 34 -8.17 0.42 -13.56
N ASP A 35 -7.42 -0.47 -14.22
CA ASP A 35 -6.28 -1.16 -13.64
C ASP A 35 -5.13 -0.20 -13.27
N MET A 36 -5.10 1.01 -13.86
CA MET A 36 -4.11 2.05 -13.52
C MET A 36 -4.41 2.75 -12.19
N VAL A 37 -5.69 2.78 -11.79
CA VAL A 37 -6.16 3.52 -10.61
C VAL A 37 -6.38 2.59 -9.43
N ASP A 38 -6.71 1.32 -9.69
CA ASP A 38 -6.83 0.29 -8.68
C ASP A 38 -5.49 0.04 -7.97
N GLY A 39 -5.54 -0.10 -6.65
CA GLY A 39 -4.33 -0.28 -5.83
C GLY A 39 -3.48 0.99 -5.65
N LEU A 40 -3.92 2.16 -6.12
CA LEU A 40 -3.19 3.42 -5.92
C LEU A 40 -3.10 3.80 -4.43
N ILE A 41 -1.88 4.03 -3.94
CA ILE A 41 -1.62 4.51 -2.58
C ILE A 41 -0.82 5.81 -2.65
N LEU A 42 -1.51 6.94 -2.46
CA LEU A 42 -0.94 8.28 -2.54
C LEU A 42 -0.22 8.67 -1.25
N ASN A 43 0.99 9.22 -1.39
CA ASN A 43 1.75 9.82 -0.30
C ASN A 43 1.44 11.32 -0.17
N ARG A 44 0.88 11.75 0.97
CA ARG A 44 0.73 13.15 1.38
C ARG A 44 1.42 13.41 2.72
N ALA A 45 2.51 12.70 2.99
CA ALA A 45 3.39 12.98 4.11
C ALA A 45 4.34 14.15 3.80
N MET A 46 4.74 14.89 4.82
CA MET A 46 5.63 16.05 4.73
C MET A 46 6.96 15.84 5.48
N THR A 47 6.98 15.01 6.52
CA THR A 47 8.16 14.79 7.36
C THR A 47 8.85 13.47 7.05
N ARG A 48 10.10 13.33 7.48
CA ARG A 48 10.86 12.08 7.36
C ARG A 48 10.15 10.89 8.02
N PHE A 49 9.45 11.12 9.13
CA PHE A 49 8.73 10.06 9.83
C PHE A 49 7.46 9.65 9.08
N GLY A 50 6.71 10.60 8.54
CA GLY A 50 5.57 10.30 7.68
C GLY A 50 5.97 9.56 6.40
N HIS A 51 7.05 9.99 5.74
CA HIS A 51 7.59 9.27 4.58
C HIS A 51 8.08 7.86 4.93
N ARG A 52 8.68 7.66 6.11
CA ARG A 52 9.04 6.31 6.58
C ARG A 52 7.79 5.47 6.79
N PHE A 53 6.83 5.96 7.56
CA PHE A 53 5.55 5.27 7.79
C PHE A 53 4.89 4.87 6.47
N TYR A 54 4.83 5.77 5.49
CA TYR A 54 4.30 5.48 4.16
C TYR A 54 5.00 4.29 3.49
N ARG A 55 6.35 4.27 3.46
CA ARG A 55 7.11 3.18 2.83
C ARG A 55 6.86 1.85 3.51
N GLU A 56 6.93 1.81 4.84
CA GLU A 56 6.71 0.59 5.61
C GLU A 56 5.26 0.10 5.48
N PHE A 57 4.29 1.02 5.44
CA PHE A 57 2.89 0.68 5.20
C PHE A 57 2.71 0.04 3.83
N VAL A 58 3.25 0.65 2.77
CA VAL A 58 3.11 0.13 1.40
C VAL A 58 3.79 -1.22 1.25
N ALA A 59 4.98 -1.40 1.84
CA ALA A 59 5.65 -2.70 1.87
C ALA A 59 4.78 -3.75 2.57
N ALA A 60 4.39 -3.51 3.81
CA ALA A 60 3.58 -4.45 4.58
C ALA A 60 2.20 -4.73 3.93
N TYR A 61 1.58 -3.72 3.30
CA TYR A 61 0.31 -3.88 2.60
C TYR A 61 0.43 -4.78 1.37
N ARG A 62 1.56 -4.68 0.66
CA ARG A 62 1.86 -5.55 -0.48
C ARG A 62 2.22 -6.96 -0.04
N ASP A 63 3.00 -7.10 1.03
CA ASP A 63 3.42 -8.40 1.58
C ASP A 63 2.22 -9.26 1.99
N ILE A 64 1.14 -8.63 2.49
CA ILE A 64 -0.10 -9.34 2.85
C ILE A 64 -1.08 -9.52 1.67
N ASN A 65 -0.66 -9.22 0.44
CA ASN A 65 -1.51 -9.13 -0.75
C ASN A 65 -2.81 -8.34 -0.45
N GLY A 66 -2.63 -7.11 0.03
CA GLY A 66 -3.72 -6.21 0.36
C GLY A 66 -4.71 -6.05 -0.80
N GLU A 67 -5.98 -5.82 -0.47
CA GLU A 67 -7.04 -5.61 -1.47
C GLU A 67 -6.63 -4.47 -2.43
N THR A 68 -6.59 -4.75 -3.73
CA THR A 68 -6.26 -3.73 -4.75
C THR A 68 -7.51 -3.10 -5.36
N ASP A 69 -8.64 -3.79 -5.31
CA ASP A 69 -9.95 -3.29 -5.73
C ASP A 69 -10.49 -2.30 -4.68
N HIS A 70 -9.91 -1.10 -4.71
CA HIS A 70 -10.30 0.03 -3.89
C HIS A 70 -10.09 1.33 -4.67
N ALA A 71 -10.93 2.35 -4.43
CA ALA A 71 -10.90 3.65 -5.13
C ALA A 71 -9.71 4.58 -4.71
N GLY A 72 -8.58 3.99 -4.36
CA GLY A 72 -7.35 4.65 -3.94
C GLY A 72 -7.29 4.90 -2.43
N LEU A 73 -6.10 4.68 -1.86
CA LEU A 73 -5.76 5.05 -0.50
C LEU A 73 -4.91 6.33 -0.51
N THR A 74 -5.11 7.19 0.48
CA THR A 74 -4.29 8.39 0.68
C THR A 74 -3.77 8.41 2.11
N ILE A 75 -2.46 8.48 2.26
CA ILE A 75 -1.79 8.60 3.57
C ILE A 75 -1.40 10.06 3.76
N GLU A 76 -2.14 10.76 4.61
CA GLU A 76 -1.92 12.17 4.91
C GLU A 76 -1.28 12.34 6.28
N GLU A 77 -0.28 13.21 6.34
CA GLU A 77 0.38 13.56 7.58
C GLU A 77 0.00 14.97 8.05
N LYS A 78 -0.31 15.10 9.34
CA LYS A 78 -0.32 16.37 10.05
C LYS A 78 0.81 16.41 11.06
N ALA A 79 1.88 17.15 10.73
CA ALA A 79 3.02 17.34 11.61
C ALA A 79 2.63 18.17 12.84
N THR A 80 2.99 17.68 14.04
CA THR A 80 2.74 18.34 15.32
C THR A 80 4.07 18.51 16.06
N ALA A 81 4.46 19.76 16.33
CA ALA A 81 5.81 20.10 16.79
C ALA A 81 6.27 19.42 18.10
N ARG A 82 5.36 18.97 18.98
CA ARG A 82 5.69 18.37 20.28
C ARG A 82 5.42 16.87 20.38
N SER A 83 4.39 16.37 19.70
CA SER A 83 3.89 15.01 19.91
C SER A 83 4.20 14.06 18.75
N GLY A 84 4.77 14.58 17.66
CA GLY A 84 5.05 13.82 16.45
C GLY A 84 4.06 14.10 15.33
N SER A 85 3.73 13.08 14.57
CA SER A 85 2.95 13.19 13.35
C SER A 85 1.67 12.40 13.47
N ILE A 86 0.53 13.06 13.21
CA ILE A 86 -0.73 12.34 13.10
C ILE A 86 -0.86 11.88 11.66
N ILE A 87 -0.94 10.57 11.46
CA ILE A 87 -1.15 9.95 10.16
C ILE A 87 -2.62 9.59 10.03
N THR A 88 -3.25 10.09 8.97
CA THR A 88 -4.64 9.79 8.61
C THR A 88 -4.64 9.05 7.29
N ILE A 89 -5.30 7.89 7.24
CA ILE A 89 -5.49 7.14 6.00
C ILE A 89 -6.92 7.35 5.53
N TYR A 90 -7.05 7.75 4.27
CA TYR A 90 -8.32 7.93 3.59
C TYR A 90 -8.51 6.85 2.54
N ASN A 91 -9.75 6.40 2.36
CA ASN A 91 -10.21 5.71 1.16
C ASN A 91 -11.26 6.60 0.50
N ASN A 92 -11.04 6.99 -0.77
CA ASN A 92 -11.94 7.87 -1.52
C ASN A 92 -12.41 9.10 -0.70
N ARG A 93 -11.46 9.87 -0.15
CA ARG A 93 -11.70 11.06 0.70
C ARG A 93 -12.41 10.81 2.03
N ARG A 94 -12.74 9.56 2.38
CA ARG A 94 -13.31 9.19 3.68
C ARG A 94 -12.21 8.69 4.60
N LYS A 95 -12.14 9.23 5.82
CA LYS A 95 -11.19 8.78 6.86
C LYS A 95 -11.53 7.36 7.29
N VAL A 96 -10.58 6.44 7.13
CA VAL A 96 -10.75 5.03 7.52
C VAL A 96 -9.87 4.62 8.70
N PHE A 97 -8.76 5.34 8.92
CA PHE A 97 -7.84 5.05 10.01
C PHE A 97 -7.05 6.30 10.42
N ILE A 98 -6.73 6.39 11.71
CA ILE A 98 -5.89 7.44 12.29
C ILE A 98 -4.91 6.78 13.26
N THR A 99 -3.65 7.23 13.23
CA THR A 99 -2.64 6.86 14.22
C THR A 99 -1.71 8.05 14.50
N ALA A 100 -1.09 8.06 15.68
CA ALA A 100 -0.06 9.03 16.04
C ALA A 100 1.32 8.35 16.02
N VAL A 101 2.25 8.94 15.28
CA VAL A 101 3.62 8.45 15.11
C VAL A 101 4.57 9.44 15.79
N SER A 102 5.20 9.04 16.88
CA SER A 102 6.16 9.88 17.62
C SER A 102 7.58 9.76 17.04
N PRO A 103 8.38 10.85 17.00
CA PRO A 103 9.77 10.82 16.58
C PRO A 103 10.64 9.92 17.47
N ALA A 104 10.25 9.78 18.75
CA ALA A 104 10.93 8.94 19.72
C ALA A 104 10.51 7.46 19.61
N SER A 105 9.46 7.15 18.85
CA SER A 105 8.99 5.77 18.69
C SER A 105 9.95 4.98 17.82
N ARG A 106 10.46 3.87 18.35
CA ARG A 106 11.22 2.88 17.57
C ARG A 106 10.32 1.96 16.74
N ASN A 107 9.01 1.98 17.01
CA ASN A 107 8.06 0.97 16.51
C ASN A 107 7.25 1.49 15.30
N ILE A 108 7.80 2.40 14.51
CA ILE A 108 7.10 2.94 13.32
C ILE A 108 6.75 1.82 12.34
N ASP A 109 7.66 0.85 12.18
CA ASP A 109 7.50 -0.25 11.22
C ASP A 109 6.36 -1.19 11.66
N GLU A 110 6.31 -1.54 12.95
CA GLU A 110 5.21 -2.32 13.54
C GLU A 110 3.87 -1.58 13.44
N GLN A 111 3.85 -0.27 13.71
CA GLN A 111 2.65 0.55 13.58
C GLN A 111 2.14 0.60 12.14
N ALA A 112 3.06 0.69 11.17
CA ALA A 112 2.72 0.69 9.76
C ALA A 112 2.18 -0.68 9.31
N ALA A 113 2.80 -1.78 9.74
CA ALA A 113 2.32 -3.13 9.44
C ALA A 113 0.95 -3.43 10.08
N ALA A 114 0.74 -3.00 11.32
CA ALA A 114 -0.56 -3.10 12.00
C ALA A 114 -1.64 -2.27 11.28
N ALA A 115 -1.29 -1.06 10.84
CA ALA A 115 -2.19 -0.22 10.04
C ALA A 115 -2.54 -0.88 8.71
N ALA A 116 -1.56 -1.44 7.98
CA ALA A 116 -1.78 -2.14 6.72
C ALA A 116 -2.77 -3.31 6.87
N SER A 117 -2.54 -4.15 7.89
CA SER A 117 -3.44 -5.28 8.21
C SER A 117 -4.85 -4.80 8.56
N ARG A 118 -4.96 -3.73 9.36
CA ARG A 118 -6.25 -3.16 9.76
C ARG A 118 -7.01 -2.57 8.59
N ILE A 119 -6.34 -1.84 7.70
CA ILE A 119 -6.94 -1.28 6.49
C ILE A 119 -7.43 -2.40 5.59
N ASN A 120 -6.61 -3.41 5.31
CA ASN A 120 -7.01 -4.55 4.48
C ASN A 120 -8.28 -5.23 5.03
N TYR A 121 -8.35 -5.44 6.34
CA TYR A 121 -9.54 -5.96 6.98
C TYR A 121 -10.76 -5.06 6.76
N ILE A 122 -10.65 -3.75 6.98
CA ILE A 122 -11.75 -2.79 6.80
C ILE A 122 -12.24 -2.81 5.34
N LEU A 123 -11.33 -2.81 4.36
CA LEU A 123 -11.70 -2.82 2.94
C LEU A 123 -12.45 -4.10 2.55
N LYS A 124 -11.95 -5.26 2.98
CA LYS A 124 -12.64 -6.55 2.75
C LYS A 124 -14.02 -6.60 3.37
N GLN A 125 -14.18 -6.03 4.57
CA GLN A 125 -15.50 -5.94 5.22
C GLN A 125 -16.45 -5.01 4.46
N ASN A 126 -15.97 -3.84 4.01
CA ASN A 126 -16.77 -2.90 3.23
C ASN A 126 -17.22 -3.53 1.89
N LYS A 127 -16.33 -4.25 1.20
CA LYS A 127 -16.64 -4.95 -0.05
C LYS A 127 -17.71 -6.02 0.16
N LYS A 128 -17.58 -6.82 1.21
CA LYS A 128 -18.62 -7.79 1.60
C LYS A 128 -19.95 -7.09 1.82
N GLN A 129 -19.99 -6.05 2.65
CA GLN A 129 -21.23 -5.31 2.94
C GLN A 129 -21.88 -4.76 1.67
N ALA A 130 -21.11 -4.16 0.76
CA ALA A 130 -21.61 -3.69 -0.53
C ALA A 130 -22.25 -4.84 -1.36
N SER A 131 -21.57 -5.99 -1.45
CA SER A 131 -22.10 -7.16 -2.17
C SER A 131 -23.38 -7.74 -1.51
N TRP A 132 -23.46 -7.76 -0.17
CA TRP A 132 -24.66 -8.20 0.54
C TRP A 132 -25.84 -7.27 0.29
N THR A 133 -25.62 -5.96 0.30
CA THR A 133 -26.66 -4.97 -0.02
C THR A 133 -27.19 -5.16 -1.44
N GLN A 134 -26.31 -5.44 -2.41
CA GLN A 134 -26.71 -5.72 -3.80
C GLN A 134 -27.48 -7.04 -3.92
N PHE A 135 -27.07 -8.09 -3.20
CA PHE A 135 -27.78 -9.37 -3.19
C PHE A 135 -29.19 -9.27 -2.56
N LEU A 136 -29.33 -8.48 -1.48
CA LEU A 136 -30.59 -8.31 -0.76
C LEU A 136 -31.55 -7.33 -1.45
N ASN A 137 -31.04 -6.45 -2.32
CA ASN A 137 -31.84 -5.48 -3.07
C ASN A 137 -31.58 -5.61 -4.59
N PRO A 138 -32.04 -6.71 -5.23
CA PRO A 138 -31.85 -6.92 -6.66
C PRO A 138 -32.59 -5.88 -7.54
N ASP A 139 -33.52 -5.14 -6.95
CA ASP A 139 -34.35 -4.13 -7.64
C ASP A 139 -33.60 -2.83 -7.96
N LEU A 140 -32.40 -2.62 -7.38
CA LEU A 140 -31.58 -1.42 -7.64
C LEU A 140 -30.57 -1.60 -8.80
N ALA A 141 -30.40 -2.82 -9.31
CA ALA A 141 -29.35 -3.14 -10.29
C ALA A 141 -29.80 -3.03 -11.77
N ALA A 142 -31.09 -2.80 -12.03
CA ALA A 142 -31.67 -2.91 -13.37
C ALA A 142 -31.79 -1.59 -14.15
N ASP A 143 -31.51 -0.42 -13.55
CA ASP A 143 -31.99 0.86 -14.08
C ASP A 143 -30.90 1.92 -14.41
N GLU A 144 -29.69 1.51 -14.83
CA GLU A 144 -28.72 2.43 -15.42
C GLU A 144 -28.06 1.82 -16.69
N PHE A 145 -28.34 2.42 -17.86
CA PHE A 145 -27.70 2.20 -19.16
C PHE A 145 -26.92 3.46 -19.58
#